data_AF-A0A2L0XD40-F1
#
_entry.id   AF-A0A2L0XD40-F1
#
_cell.length_a   1.000
_cell.length_b   1.000
_cell.length_c   1.000
_cell.angle_alpha   90.00
_cell.angle_beta   90.00
_cell.angle_gamma   90.00
#
_symmetry.space_group_name_H-M   'P 1'
#
loop_
_entity.id
_entity.type
_entity.pdbx_description
1 polymer ?
#
loop_
_entity_poly.entity_id
_entity_poly.type
_entity_poly.pdbx_seq_one_letter_code
_entity_poly.pdbx_strand_id
1 'polypeptide(L)'
;MQREYSPIEIGLDALGVRENQNPVLALRLEGKSADQAVALVNKRMERAMLLYPEMKSDILVAGVHIMLDLVDSVEQVQRAVLPRLDRVVDRVAT
;
A
#
# COMPACT_ATOMS: atom_id res chain seq x y z
N MET A 1 6.36 27.11 -10.03
CA MET A 1 6.79 26.47 -8.76
C MET A 1 6.78 24.96 -9.01
N GLN A 2 7.88 24.26 -8.76
CA GLN A 2 7.89 22.79 -8.80
C GLN A 2 7.14 22.30 -7.56
N ARG A 3 6.16 21.41 -7.76
CA ARG A 3 5.42 20.78 -6.68
C ARG A 3 6.31 19.70 -6.07
N GLU A 4 6.57 19.77 -4.77
CA GLU A 4 7.20 18.68 -4.03
C GLU A 4 6.12 17.63 -3.73
N TYR A 5 6.36 16.39 -4.14
CA TYR A 5 5.48 15.27 -3.83
C TYR A 5 5.92 14.61 -2.53
N SER A 6 4.94 14.27 -1.70
CA SER A 6 5.18 13.46 -0.50
C SER A 6 5.51 12.00 -0.86
N PRO A 7 6.21 11.26 0.02
CA PRO A 7 6.46 9.84 -0.16
C PRO A 7 5.19 9.00 -0.39
N ILE A 8 4.08 9.39 0.24
CA ILE A 8 2.78 8.74 0.04
C ILE A 8 2.28 8.96 -1.39
N GLU A 9 2.35 10.19 -1.91
CA GLU A 9 1.92 10.48 -3.29
C GLU A 9 2.77 9.72 -4.33
N ILE A 10 4.09 9.67 -4.14
CA ILE A 10 5.00 8.91 -5.00
C ILE A 10 4.67 7.41 -4.96
N GLY A 11 4.50 6.86 -3.76
CA GLY A 11 4.15 5.45 -3.59
C GLY A 11 2.77 5.10 -4.14
N LEU A 12 1.78 6.00 -4.02
CA LEU A 12 0.44 5.82 -4.58
C LEU A 12 0.47 5.77 -6.11
N ASP A 13 1.25 6.64 -6.75
CA ASP A 13 1.43 6.62 -8.20
C ASP A 13 2.07 5.31 -8.66
N ALA A 14 3.12 4.84 -7.96
CA ALA A 14 3.75 3.54 -8.22
C ALA A 14 2.80 2.34 -8.02
N LEU A 15 1.78 2.47 -7.16
CA LEU A 15 0.69 1.49 -6.98
C LEU A 15 -0.43 1.62 -8.03
N GLY A 16 -0.34 2.62 -8.91
CA GLY A 16 -1.31 2.90 -9.97
C GLY A 16 -2.50 3.74 -9.52
N VAL A 17 -2.38 4.48 -8.41
CA VAL A 17 -3.39 5.42 -7.91
C VAL A 17 -2.97 6.83 -8.31
N ARG A 18 -3.69 7.44 -9.25
CA ARG A 18 -3.37 8.79 -9.73
C ARG A 18 -3.83 9.85 -8.74
N GLU A 19 -3.29 11.05 -8.91
CA GLU A 19 -3.73 12.22 -8.15
C GLU A 19 -5.26 12.40 -8.19
N ASN A 20 -5.86 12.66 -7.03
CA ASN A 20 -7.31 12.80 -6.82
C ASN A 20 -8.16 11.55 -7.10
N GLN A 21 -7.54 10.38 -7.30
CA GLN A 21 -8.28 9.11 -7.35
C GLN A 21 -8.46 8.52 -5.96
N ASN A 22 -9.65 7.98 -5.70
CA ASN A 22 -9.90 7.19 -4.51
C ASN A 22 -9.13 5.85 -4.61
N PRO A 23 -8.23 5.53 -3.66
CA PRO A 23 -7.45 4.29 -3.68
C PRO A 23 -8.31 3.02 -3.67
N VAL A 24 -9.47 3.03 -3.00
CA VAL A 24 -10.41 1.89 -2.97
C VAL A 24 -10.91 1.56 -4.37
N LEU A 25 -11.25 2.58 -5.15
CA LEU A 25 -11.74 2.40 -6.52
C LEU A 25 -10.58 2.06 -7.48
N ALA A 26 -9.48 2.81 -7.42
CA ALA A 26 -8.31 2.58 -8.29
C ALA A 26 -7.71 1.18 -8.10
N LEU A 27 -7.71 0.68 -6.87
CA LEU A 27 -7.19 -0.64 -6.53
C LEU A 27 -8.25 -1.75 -6.58
N ARG A 28 -9.50 -1.44 -6.96
CA ARG A 28 -10.64 -2.37 -7.04
C ARG A 28 -10.86 -3.13 -5.73
N LEU A 29 -10.89 -2.40 -4.62
CA LEU A 29 -11.04 -2.93 -3.25
C LEU A 29 -12.51 -2.95 -2.79
N GLU A 30 -13.40 -2.27 -3.51
CA GLU A 30 -14.84 -2.24 -3.21
C GLU A 30 -15.42 -3.66 -3.05
N GLY A 31 -16.25 -3.85 -2.02
CA GLY A 31 -16.95 -5.11 -1.73
C GLY A 31 -16.06 -6.24 -1.20
N LYS A 32 -14.76 -6.00 -1.01
CA LYS A 32 -13.84 -6.98 -0.41
C LYS A 32 -13.88 -6.90 1.11
N SER A 33 -13.71 -8.04 1.77
CA SER A 33 -13.41 -8.03 3.21
C SER A 33 -12.04 -7.36 3.46
N ALA A 34 -11.83 -6.85 4.67
CA ALA A 34 -10.56 -6.25 5.07
C ALA A 34 -9.36 -7.18 4.75
N ASP A 35 -9.45 -8.47 5.08
CA ASP A 35 -8.39 -9.44 4.79
C ASP A 35 -8.10 -9.57 3.28
N GLN A 36 -9.15 -9.59 2.45
CA GLN A 36 -9.02 -9.69 1.00
C GLN A 36 -8.44 -8.41 0.39
N ALA A 37 -8.88 -7.25 0.88
CA ALA A 37 -8.42 -5.95 0.43
C ALA A 37 -6.94 -5.75 0.80
N VAL A 38 -6.58 -6.01 2.06
CA VAL A 38 -5.19 -5.96 2.55
C VAL A 38 -4.29 -6.92 1.78
N ALA A 39 -4.73 -8.16 1.53
CA ALA A 39 -3.95 -9.11 0.74
C ALA A 39 -3.72 -8.63 -0.71
N LEU A 40 -4.71 -7.98 -1.32
CA LEU A 40 -4.60 -7.44 -2.66
C LEU A 40 -3.64 -6.25 -2.71
N VAL A 41 -3.72 -5.33 -1.75
CA VAL A 41 -2.77 -4.21 -1.62
C VAL A 41 -1.36 -4.74 -1.45
N ASN A 42 -1.14 -5.73 -0.58
CA ASN A 42 0.17 -6.35 -0.37
C ASN A 42 0.76 -6.91 -1.67
N LYS A 43 -0.05 -7.66 -2.44
CA LYS A 43 0.39 -8.20 -3.73
C LYS A 43 0.79 -7.10 -4.72
N ARG A 44 0.07 -5.97 -4.72
CA ARG A 44 0.40 -4.83 -5.57
C ARG A 44 1.68 -4.14 -5.12
N MET A 45 1.89 -3.96 -3.81
CA MET A 45 3.14 -3.45 -3.27
C MET A 45 4.32 -4.31 -3.68
N GLU A 46 4.23 -5.63 -3.49
CA GLU A 46 5.30 -6.55 -3.88
C GLU A 46 5.63 -6.42 -5.38
N ARG A 47 4.61 -6.31 -6.24
CA ARG A 47 4.81 -6.10 -7.67
C ARG A 47 5.42 -4.74 -7.98
N ALA A 48 4.95 -3.67 -7.33
CA ALA A 48 5.44 -2.32 -7.55
C ALA A 48 6.91 -2.19 -7.10
N MET A 49 7.28 -2.78 -5.97
CA MET A 49 8.67 -2.81 -5.47
C MET A 49 9.63 -3.54 -6.41
N LEU A 50 9.14 -4.53 -7.17
CA LEU A 50 9.93 -5.18 -8.21
C LEU A 50 10.09 -4.32 -9.46
N LEU A 51 9.08 -3.50 -9.79
CA LEU A 51 9.10 -2.61 -10.95
C LEU A 51 9.89 -1.32 -10.68
N TYR A 52 9.87 -0.86 -9.43
CA TYR A 52 10.44 0.41 -8.97
C TYR A 52 11.29 0.19 -7.72
N PRO A 53 12.43 -0.51 -7.83
CA PRO A 53 13.27 -0.87 -6.68
C PRO A 53 13.83 0.34 -5.93
N GLU A 54 13.99 1.49 -6.59
CA GLU A 54 14.42 2.75 -6.01
C GLU A 54 13.35 3.44 -5.15
N MET A 55 12.06 3.07 -5.32
CA MET A 55 10.91 3.63 -4.61
C MET A 55 10.34 2.67 -3.56
N LYS A 56 11.10 1.65 -3.14
CA LYS A 56 10.64 0.62 -2.18
C LYS A 56 10.06 1.24 -0.90
N SER A 57 10.72 2.26 -0.34
CA SER A 57 10.27 2.92 0.88
C SER A 57 8.97 3.70 0.68
N ASP A 58 8.85 4.44 -0.42
CA ASP A 58 7.64 5.20 -0.77
C ASP A 58 6.43 4.27 -0.99
N ILE A 59 6.65 3.17 -1.72
CA ILE A 59 5.64 2.13 -1.95
C ILE A 59 5.22 1.46 -0.63
N LEU A 60 6.17 1.21 0.27
CA LEU A 60 5.87 0.65 1.59
C LEU A 60 4.94 1.57 2.36
N VAL A 61 5.30 2.85 2.49
CA VAL A 61 4.53 3.84 3.25
C VAL A 61 3.14 4.03 2.66
N ALA A 62 3.03 4.16 1.33
CA ALA A 62 1.74 4.30 0.66
C ALA A 62 0.86 3.06 0.83
N GLY A 63 1.43 1.86 0.71
CA GLY A 63 0.70 0.62 0.87
C GLY A 63 0.22 0.38 2.30
N VAL A 64 1.05 0.69 3.31
CA VAL A 64 0.67 0.66 4.73
C VAL A 64 -0.49 1.62 4.98
N HIS A 65 -0.40 2.85 4.47
CA HIS A 65 -1.45 3.85 4.61
C HIS A 65 -2.79 3.32 4.10
N ILE A 66 -2.83 2.77 2.89
CA ILE A 66 -4.05 2.16 2.33
C ILE A 66 -4.53 0.99 3.19
N MET A 67 -3.64 0.11 3.65
CA MET A 67 -4.04 -1.05 4.46
C MET A 67 -4.69 -0.65 5.79
N LEU A 68 -4.17 0.40 6.43
CA LEU A 68 -4.72 0.92 7.68
C LEU A 68 -6.09 1.57 7.48
N ASP A 69 -6.31 2.21 6.32
CA ASP A 69 -7.63 2.78 5.96
C ASP A 69 -8.70 1.72 5.64
N LEU A 70 -8.30 0.45 5.42
CA LEU A 70 -9.20 -0.66 5.09
C LEU A 70 -9.67 -1.48 6.30
N VAL A 71 -9.18 -1.14 7.50
CA VAL A 71 -9.46 -1.87 8.73
C VAL A 71 -10.12 -0.95 9.75
N ASP A 72 -11.12 -1.48 10.45
CA ASP A 72 -11.94 -0.70 11.38
C ASP A 72 -11.55 -0.93 12.85
N SER A 73 -10.61 -1.84 13.12
CA SER A 73 -10.21 -2.18 14.49
C SER A 73 -8.75 -2.61 14.62
N VAL A 74 -8.21 -2.43 15.83
CA VAL A 74 -6.85 -2.87 16.20
C VAL A 74 -6.69 -4.39 16.02
N GLU A 75 -7.74 -5.18 16.29
CA GLU A 75 -7.73 -6.62 16.08
C GLU A 75 -7.52 -6.98 14.59
N GLN A 76 -8.18 -6.24 13.68
CA GLN A 76 -7.98 -6.42 12.26
C GLN A 76 -6.58 -5.98 11.81
N VAL A 77 -6.01 -4.91 12.38
CA VAL A 77 -4.61 -4.53 12.14
C VAL A 77 -3.67 -5.67 12.50
N GLN A 78 -3.82 -6.24 13.69
CA GLN A 78 -2.97 -7.33 14.19
C GLN A 78 -3.10 -8.60 13.34
N ARG A 79 -4.30 -8.94 12.91
CA ARG A 79 -4.57 -10.18 12.14
C ARG A 79 -4.24 -10.06 10.66
N ALA A 80 -4.56 -8.92 10.04
CA ALA A 80 -4.53 -8.74 8.60
C ALA A 80 -3.29 -7.97 8.13
N VAL A 81 -2.94 -6.88 8.81
CA VAL A 81 -1.93 -5.91 8.34
C VAL A 81 -0.53 -6.31 8.81
N LEU A 82 -0.30 -6.45 10.12
CA LEU A 82 1.04 -6.70 10.69
C LEU A 82 1.78 -7.90 10.08
N PRO A 83 1.16 -9.10 9.93
CA PRO A 83 1.88 -10.27 9.42
C PRO A 83 2.37 -10.12 7.98
N ARG A 84 1.76 -9.19 7.22
CA ARG A 84 2.16 -8.86 5.85
C ARG A 84 3.22 -7.77 5.84
N LEU A 85 3.11 -6.78 6.73
CA LEU A 85 4.13 -5.75 6.89
C LEU A 85 5.49 -6.36 7.26
N ASP A 86 5.53 -7.29 8.22
CA ASP A 86 6.79 -7.95 8.61
C ASP A 86 7.50 -8.55 7.39
N ARG A 87 6.75 -9.25 6.53
CA ARG A 87 7.30 -9.87 5.30
C ARG A 87 7.76 -8.86 4.25
N VAL A 88 7.06 -7.74 4.12
CA VAL A 88 7.43 -6.71 3.13
C VAL A 88 8.63 -5.90 3.62
N VAL A 89 8.72 -5.61 4.92
CA VAL A 89 9.87 -4.91 5.52
C VAL A 89 11.16 -5.70 5.30
N ASP A 90 11.15 -7.02 5.50
CA ASP A 90 12.31 -7.88 5.21
C ASP A 90 12.80 -7.76 3.75
N ARG A 91 11.86 -7.53 2.82
CA ARG A 91 12.17 -7.35 1.38
C ARG A 91 12.64 -5.95 1.00
N VAL A 92 12.31 -4.94 1.82
CA VAL A 92 12.84 -3.58 1.63
C VAL A 92 14.28 -3.49 2.14
N ALA A 93 14.62 -4.23 3.19
CA ALA A 93 15.96 -4.29 3.77
C ALA A 93 16.99 -5.11 2.94
N THR A 94 16.54 -5.77 1.86
CA THR A 94 17.35 -6.59 0.94
C THR A 94 17.41 -6.00 -0.47
#